data_AF-A0A7C8VG93-F1
#
_entry.id   AF-A0A7C8VG93-F1
#
_cell.length_a   1.000
_cell.length_b   1.000
_cell.length_c   1.000
_cell.angle_alpha   90.00
_cell.angle_beta   90.00
_cell.angle_gamma   90.00
#
_symmetry.space_group_name_H-M   'P 1'
#
loop_
_entity.id
_entity.type
_entity.pdbx_description
1 polymer ?
#
loop_
_entity_poly.entity_id
_entity_poly.type
_entity_poly.pdbx_seq_one_letter_code
_entity_poly.pdbx_strand_id
1 'polypeptide(L)'
;MESSPLDAPTEPNTQQPVEFSPADRIKQLNQIDKEITSLLTTASAAITTLSSPKPSQSTFRTQSAQYHTSVHSIISALKRQIYALEQADIPLPAVLTSPAGSALPAAGSGSASGLDIGALSGRSDSVGRKMDQELWKKAREMVEAKKLEEGEKLDLRIDVEIRDTV
;
A
#
# COMPACT_ATOMS: atom_id res chain seq x y z
N MET A 1 -33.59 -31.02 44.98
CA MET A 1 -34.03 -31.51 43.67
C MET A 1 -34.55 -30.28 42.92
N GLU A 2 -33.65 -29.40 42.52
CA GLU A 2 -32.77 -29.54 41.34
C GLU A 2 -33.56 -29.27 40.06
N SER A 3 -33.36 -28.08 39.49
CA SER A 3 -32.96 -27.90 38.08
C SER A 3 -33.18 -26.44 37.67
N SER A 4 -32.14 -25.61 37.85
CA SER A 4 -31.92 -24.44 37.00
C SER A 4 -31.67 -24.93 35.57
N PRO A 5 -32.24 -24.32 34.52
CA PRO A 5 -31.69 -24.41 33.19
C PRO A 5 -30.92 -23.13 32.86
N LEU A 6 -29.61 -23.29 32.84
CA LEU A 6 -28.63 -22.64 31.96
C LEU A 6 -28.92 -21.19 31.57
N ASP A 7 -28.31 -20.29 32.33
CA ASP A 7 -27.84 -18.99 31.86
C ASP A 7 -27.08 -19.18 30.53
N ALA A 8 -27.58 -18.52 29.48
CA ALA A 8 -26.95 -18.54 28.18
C ALA A 8 -25.55 -17.92 28.30
N PRO A 9 -24.50 -18.54 27.72
CA PRO A 9 -23.19 -17.93 27.69
C PRO A 9 -23.32 -16.58 26.99
N THR A 10 -22.97 -15.52 27.72
CA THR A 10 -22.67 -14.21 27.16
C THR A 10 -21.79 -14.43 25.93
N GLU A 11 -22.32 -14.11 24.74
CA GLU A 11 -21.55 -14.23 23.52
C GLU A 11 -20.23 -13.48 23.71
N PRO A 12 -19.07 -14.12 23.45
CA PRO A 12 -17.82 -13.40 23.46
C PRO A 12 -17.92 -12.32 22.39
N ASN A 13 -17.86 -11.06 22.84
CA ASN A 13 -17.71 -9.87 22.01
C ASN A 13 -16.63 -10.14 20.96
N THR A 14 -17.08 -10.61 19.81
CA THR A 14 -16.22 -10.92 18.67
C THR A 14 -15.95 -9.56 18.04
N GLN A 15 -15.05 -8.81 18.67
CA GLN A 15 -14.42 -7.65 18.05
C GLN A 15 -13.74 -8.19 16.79
N GLN A 16 -14.47 -8.10 15.69
CA GLN A 16 -13.96 -8.42 14.37
C GLN A 16 -12.62 -7.69 14.20
N PRO A 17 -11.58 -8.36 13.68
CA PRO A 17 -10.31 -7.71 13.39
C PRO A 17 -10.62 -6.50 12.52
N VAL A 18 -10.39 -5.30 13.05
CA VAL A 18 -10.57 -4.09 12.26
C VAL A 18 -9.42 -4.06 11.26
N GLU A 19 -9.65 -4.66 10.09
CA GLU A 19 -8.74 -4.55 8.97
C GLU A 19 -8.75 -3.10 8.50
N PHE A 20 -7.82 -2.31 9.02
CA PHE A 20 -7.61 -0.96 8.54
C PHE A 20 -7.18 -1.05 7.08
N SER A 21 -8.00 -0.53 6.17
CA SER A 21 -7.62 -0.39 4.76
C SER A 21 -6.37 0.48 4.63
N PRO A 22 -5.46 0.23 3.66
CA PRO A 22 -4.33 1.10 3.39
C PRO A 22 -4.69 2.59 3.24
N ALA A 23 -5.88 2.88 2.68
CA ALA A 23 -6.36 4.25 2.52
C ALA A 23 -6.67 4.93 3.87
N ASP A 24 -7.20 4.19 4.83
CA ASP A 24 -7.51 4.74 6.16
C ASP A 24 -6.25 4.92 7.01
N ARG A 25 -5.21 4.11 6.78
CA ARG A 25 -3.87 4.35 7.35
C ARG A 25 -3.27 5.66 6.86
N ILE A 26 -3.36 5.95 5.57
CA ILE A 26 -2.85 7.21 5.00
C ILE A 26 -3.60 8.41 5.61
N LYS A 27 -4.92 8.32 5.78
CA LYS A 27 -5.70 9.38 6.46
C LYS A 27 -5.27 9.56 7.90
N GLN A 28 -5.06 8.47 8.65
CA GLN A 28 -4.58 8.53 10.04
C GLN A 28 -3.18 9.13 10.13
N LEU A 29 -2.27 8.78 9.23
CA LEU A 29 -0.93 9.35 9.21
C LEU A 29 -0.95 10.85 8.86
N ASN A 30 -1.82 11.27 7.92
CA ASN A 30 -2.04 12.69 7.64
C ASN A 30 -2.66 13.44 8.84
N GLN A 31 -3.51 12.76 9.60
CA GLN A 31 -4.07 13.31 10.84
C GLN A 31 -2.99 13.49 11.92
N ILE A 32 -2.09 12.51 12.08
CA ILE A 32 -0.93 12.62 12.98
C ILE A 32 -0.05 13.81 12.58
N ASP A 33 0.24 13.99 11.30
CA ASP A 33 1.04 15.12 10.80
C ASP A 33 0.44 16.49 11.17
N LYS A 34 -0.89 16.63 11.06
CA LYS A 34 -1.62 17.82 11.51
C LYS A 34 -1.53 17.99 13.05
N GLU A 35 -1.64 16.90 13.79
CA GLU A 35 -1.54 16.92 15.26
C GLU A 35 -0.13 17.35 15.74
N ILE A 36 0.93 16.96 15.03
CA ILE A 36 2.30 17.41 15.31
C ILE A 36 2.43 18.94 15.12
N THR A 37 1.84 19.49 14.06
CA THR A 37 1.87 20.96 13.84
C THR A 37 1.10 21.70 14.94
N SER A 38 -0.06 21.17 15.35
CA SER A 38 -0.84 21.69 16.47
C SER A 38 -0.10 21.59 17.80
N LEU A 39 0.65 20.50 18.01
CA LEU A 39 1.49 20.29 19.19
C LEU A 39 2.56 21.38 19.30
N LEU A 40 3.29 21.64 18.21
CA LEU A 40 4.33 22.67 18.16
C LEU A 40 3.75 24.07 18.41
N THR A 41 2.58 24.36 17.83
CA THR A 41 1.91 25.65 18.03
C THR A 41 1.49 25.82 19.49
N THR A 42 0.90 24.79 20.10
CA THR A 42 0.49 24.80 21.52
C THR A 42 1.70 24.95 22.44
N ALA A 43 2.80 24.26 22.17
CA ALA A 43 4.05 24.39 22.92
C ALA A 43 4.63 25.81 22.80
N SER A 44 4.66 26.37 21.60
CA SER A 44 5.15 27.73 21.37
C SER A 44 4.29 28.75 22.13
N ALA A 45 2.97 28.61 22.12
CA ALA A 45 2.05 29.44 22.88
C ALA A 45 2.29 29.33 24.40
N ALA A 46 2.59 28.13 24.91
CA ALA A 46 2.94 27.91 26.33
C ALA A 46 4.22 28.64 26.72
N ILE A 47 5.25 28.56 25.88
CA ILE A 47 6.52 29.26 26.08
C ILE A 47 6.31 30.78 25.98
N THR A 48 5.55 31.27 25.01
CA THR A 48 5.20 32.70 24.90
C THR A 48 4.42 33.19 26.11
N THR A 49 3.54 32.37 26.67
CA THR A 49 2.80 32.69 27.89
C THR A 49 3.73 32.84 29.10
N LEU A 50 4.76 32.01 29.21
CA LEU A 50 5.80 32.12 30.25
C LEU A 50 6.75 33.30 30.01
N SER A 51 7.05 33.61 28.75
CA SER A 51 7.92 34.72 28.35
C SER A 51 7.23 36.08 28.41
N SER A 52 5.91 36.10 28.59
CA SER A 52 5.13 37.34 28.67
C SER A 52 5.36 38.05 30.01
N PRO A 53 5.34 39.39 30.05
CA PRO A 53 5.66 40.17 31.26
C PRO A 53 4.71 39.92 32.44
N LYS A 54 3.50 39.38 32.18
CA LYS A 54 2.57 38.88 33.19
C LYS A 54 2.18 37.43 32.84
N PRO A 55 2.93 36.43 33.31
CA PRO A 55 2.65 35.04 32.99
C PRO A 55 1.33 34.63 33.64
N SER A 56 0.39 34.12 32.84
CA SER A 56 -0.88 33.59 33.33
C SER A 56 -0.75 32.09 33.57
N GLN A 57 -0.67 31.70 34.86
CA GLN A 57 -0.50 30.29 35.24
C GLN A 57 -1.64 29.40 34.72
N SER A 58 -2.86 29.92 34.66
CA SER A 58 -4.04 29.22 34.14
C SER A 58 -3.89 28.85 32.66
N THR A 59 -3.48 29.81 31.83
CA THR A 59 -3.29 29.62 30.39
C THR A 59 -2.14 28.67 30.12
N PHE A 60 -1.03 28.82 30.85
CA PHE A 60 0.10 27.89 30.77
C PHE A 60 -0.32 26.46 31.13
N ARG A 61 -1.00 26.25 32.26
CA ARG A 61 -1.48 24.91 32.67
C ARG A 61 -2.40 24.29 31.62
N THR A 62 -3.26 25.09 31.00
CA THR A 62 -4.18 24.62 29.95
C THR A 62 -3.40 24.20 28.70
N GLN A 63 -2.47 25.02 28.23
CA GLN A 63 -1.65 24.71 27.06
C GLN A 63 -0.70 23.52 27.31
N SER A 64 -0.14 23.41 28.52
CA SER A 64 0.67 22.25 28.92
C SER A 64 -0.15 20.96 28.98
N ALA A 65 -1.37 21.01 29.52
CA ALA A 65 -2.27 19.84 29.52
C ALA A 65 -2.60 19.41 28.09
N GLN A 66 -2.96 20.35 27.22
CA GLN A 66 -3.22 20.09 25.80
C GLN A 66 -1.99 19.52 25.07
N TYR A 67 -0.81 20.04 25.37
CA TYR A 67 0.46 19.51 24.86
C TYR A 67 0.65 18.04 25.25
N HIS A 68 0.54 17.70 26.54
CA HIS A 68 0.74 16.32 27.00
C HIS A 68 -0.31 15.34 26.44
N THR A 69 -1.57 15.78 26.33
CA THR A 69 -2.63 14.97 25.70
C THR A 69 -2.32 14.72 24.23
N SER A 70 -1.90 15.75 23.48
CA SER A 70 -1.54 15.61 22.06
C SER A 70 -0.33 14.68 21.86
N VAL A 71 0.72 14.81 22.68
CA VAL A 71 1.87 13.88 22.65
C VAL A 71 1.42 12.43 22.87
N HIS A 72 0.57 12.18 23.87
CA HIS A 72 0.12 10.82 24.17
C HIS A 72 -0.76 10.25 23.05
N SER A 73 -1.64 11.08 22.45
CA SER A 73 -2.42 10.73 21.27
C SER A 73 -1.52 10.28 20.12
N ILE A 74 -0.56 11.12 19.73
CA ILE A 74 0.40 10.86 18.65
C ILE A 74 1.17 9.57 18.89
N ILE A 75 1.73 9.37 20.09
CA ILE A 75 2.51 8.17 20.43
C ILE A 75 1.62 6.91 20.34
N SER A 76 0.39 6.96 20.85
CA SER A 76 -0.52 5.82 20.80
C SER A 76 -0.94 5.49 19.36
N ALA A 77 -1.15 6.50 18.51
CA ALA A 77 -1.51 6.33 17.11
C ALA A 77 -0.34 5.75 16.29
N LEU A 78 0.89 6.24 16.50
CA LEU A 78 2.09 5.68 15.86
C LEU A 78 2.34 4.23 16.27
N LYS A 79 2.22 3.91 17.57
CA LYS A 79 2.35 2.52 18.05
C LYS A 79 1.31 1.60 17.42
N ARG A 80 0.07 2.06 17.30
CA ARG A 80 -1.00 1.32 16.63
C ARG A 80 -0.69 1.10 15.15
N GLN A 81 -0.10 2.08 14.47
CA GLN A 81 0.33 1.93 13.07
C GLN A 81 1.46 0.92 12.92
N ILE A 82 2.46 0.94 13.82
CA ILE A 82 3.54 -0.06 13.84
C ILE A 82 2.96 -1.46 14.03
N TYR A 83 2.11 -1.64 15.04
CA TYR A 83 1.43 -2.92 15.27
C TYR A 83 0.57 -3.34 14.08
N ALA A 84 -0.14 -2.41 13.44
CA ALA A 84 -0.92 -2.70 12.25
C ALA A 84 -0.03 -3.09 11.05
N LEU A 85 1.18 -2.54 10.93
CA LEU A 85 2.14 -2.94 9.89
C LEU A 85 2.71 -4.34 10.17
N GLU A 86 2.96 -4.67 11.44
CA GLU A 86 3.38 -6.01 11.87
C GLU A 86 2.29 -7.05 11.63
N GLN A 87 1.03 -6.74 11.97
CA GLN A 87 -0.10 -7.67 11.80
C GLN A 87 -0.55 -7.81 10.35
N ALA A 88 -0.41 -6.75 9.55
CA ALA A 88 -0.84 -6.79 8.16
C ALA A 88 0.09 -7.65 7.27
N ASP A 89 1.20 -8.19 7.81
CA ASP A 89 2.28 -8.90 7.11
C ASP A 89 2.40 -8.40 5.66
N ILE A 90 2.36 -7.06 5.51
CA ILE A 90 2.37 -6.45 4.19
C ILE A 90 3.71 -6.91 3.67
N PRO A 91 3.77 -7.74 2.61
CA PRO A 91 5.05 -8.14 2.07
C PRO A 91 5.75 -6.83 1.82
N LEU A 92 6.88 -6.59 2.51
CA LEU A 92 7.65 -5.38 2.25
C LEU A 92 7.71 -5.29 0.74
N PRO A 93 7.42 -4.10 0.15
CA PRO A 93 7.29 -3.97 -1.31
C PRO A 93 8.41 -4.79 -1.92
N ALA A 94 8.12 -5.72 -2.84
CA ALA A 94 8.98 -6.86 -3.24
C ALA A 94 10.48 -6.52 -3.50
N VAL A 95 10.79 -5.24 -3.62
CA VAL A 95 12.07 -4.57 -3.41
C VAL A 95 12.86 -4.98 -2.14
N LEU A 96 12.23 -5.22 -0.99
CA LEU A 96 12.96 -5.58 0.26
C LEU A 96 12.87 -7.06 0.64
N THR A 97 11.98 -7.82 0.01
CA THR A 97 11.77 -9.26 0.27
C THR A 97 12.26 -10.16 -0.85
N SER A 98 12.76 -9.62 -1.96
CA SER A 98 13.46 -10.45 -2.94
C SER A 98 14.70 -11.04 -2.27
N PRO A 99 14.76 -12.38 -2.07
CA PRO A 99 15.98 -12.99 -1.61
C PRO A 99 17.03 -12.67 -2.68
N ALA A 100 18.09 -12.00 -2.26
CA ALA A 100 19.31 -11.91 -3.02
C ALA A 100 19.70 -13.33 -3.45
N GLY A 101 19.43 -13.71 -4.71
CA GLY A 101 19.79 -15.03 -5.21
C GLY A 101 18.83 -15.70 -6.18
N SER A 102 18.43 -15.04 -7.27
CA SER A 102 18.12 -15.76 -8.51
C SER A 102 18.34 -14.89 -9.74
N ALA A 103 19.49 -15.16 -10.38
CA ALA A 103 19.86 -14.94 -11.78
C ALA A 103 19.78 -13.52 -12.39
N LEU A 104 20.97 -12.93 -12.52
CA LEU A 104 21.45 -11.78 -13.33
C LEU A 104 21.13 -11.87 -14.85
N PRO A 105 21.52 -10.89 -15.74
CA PRO A 105 22.23 -9.59 -15.55
C PRO A 105 21.47 -8.39 -16.21
N ALA A 106 21.75 -7.10 -15.99
CA ALA A 106 22.95 -6.41 -16.42
C ALA A 106 22.89 -4.90 -16.07
N ALA A 107 24.07 -4.37 -15.73
CA ALA A 107 24.54 -2.99 -15.90
C ALA A 107 23.73 -1.82 -15.31
N GLY A 108 24.25 -1.26 -14.22
CA GLY A 108 23.92 0.11 -13.81
C GLY A 108 24.17 0.40 -12.34
N SER A 109 25.43 0.29 -11.90
CA SER A 109 25.88 0.73 -10.57
C SER A 109 25.37 2.14 -10.22
N GLY A 110 24.61 2.24 -9.12
CA GLY A 110 24.09 3.49 -8.59
C GLY A 110 23.65 3.38 -7.13
N SER A 111 24.44 2.70 -6.30
CA SER A 111 24.28 2.69 -4.85
C SER A 111 24.64 4.06 -4.27
N ALA A 112 23.65 4.93 -4.05
CA ALA A 112 23.66 5.94 -2.99
C ALA A 112 22.27 6.61 -2.89
N SER A 113 21.61 6.43 -1.75
CA SER A 113 20.21 6.80 -1.43
C SER A 113 19.22 5.70 -1.81
N GLY A 114 18.51 5.18 -0.82
CA GLY A 114 17.52 4.09 -0.92
C GLY A 114 16.25 4.44 -1.69
N LEU A 115 16.41 5.09 -2.84
CA LEU A 115 15.39 5.33 -3.84
C LEU A 115 15.68 4.32 -4.97
N ASP A 116 14.94 3.21 -4.97
CA ASP A 116 14.99 2.29 -6.09
C ASP A 116 14.44 3.00 -7.33
N ILE A 117 15.35 3.41 -8.20
CA ILE A 117 15.05 4.08 -9.48
C ILE A 117 14.12 3.20 -10.31
N GLY A 118 14.18 1.86 -10.16
CA GLY A 118 13.24 0.92 -10.77
C GLY A 118 11.82 1.01 -10.21
N ALA A 119 11.66 1.17 -8.89
CA ALA A 119 10.35 1.36 -8.27
C ALA A 119 9.74 2.74 -8.58
N LEU A 120 10.57 3.79 -8.62
CA LEU A 120 10.15 5.13 -9.06
C LEU A 120 9.83 5.16 -10.55
N SER A 121 10.61 4.47 -11.39
CA SER A 121 10.35 4.34 -12.82
C SER A 121 9.07 3.53 -13.08
N GLY A 122 8.83 2.46 -12.31
CA GLY A 122 7.61 1.63 -12.35
C GLY A 122 6.32 2.39 -12.04
N ARG A 123 6.37 3.39 -11.15
CA ARG A 123 5.21 4.25 -10.86
C ARG A 123 4.83 5.14 -12.05
N SER A 124 5.79 5.51 -12.90
CA SER A 124 5.58 6.26 -14.14
C SER A 124 5.66 5.42 -15.42
N ASP A 125 5.70 4.09 -15.30
CA ASP A 125 5.86 3.14 -16.42
C ASP A 125 4.58 3.06 -17.28
N SER A 126 4.26 4.18 -17.90
CA SER A 126 3.21 4.33 -18.89
C SER A 126 3.76 4.02 -20.28
N VAL A 127 5.06 4.27 -20.50
CA VAL A 127 5.73 3.98 -21.76
C VAL A 127 6.02 2.48 -21.86
N GLY A 128 6.55 1.82 -20.82
CA GLY A 128 6.74 0.37 -20.82
C GLY A 128 5.42 -0.37 -20.95
N ARG A 129 4.38 -0.01 -20.17
CA ARG A 129 3.04 -0.59 -20.36
C ARG A 129 2.43 -0.37 -21.74
N LYS A 130 2.64 0.79 -22.38
CA LYS A 130 2.21 1.02 -23.77
C LYS A 130 3.00 0.18 -24.76
N MET A 131 4.32 0.10 -24.58
CA MET A 131 5.19 -0.73 -25.40
C MET A 131 4.85 -2.21 -25.27
N ASP A 132 4.59 -2.69 -24.05
CA ASP A 132 4.12 -4.04 -23.79
C ASP A 132 2.78 -4.29 -24.48
N GLN A 133 1.83 -3.36 -24.41
CA GLN A 133 0.56 -3.47 -25.14
C GLN A 133 0.78 -3.56 -26.66
N GLU A 134 1.69 -2.78 -27.22
CA GLU A 134 2.04 -2.84 -28.64
C GLU A 134 2.70 -4.18 -29.01
N LEU A 135 3.62 -4.67 -28.17
CA LEU A 135 4.27 -5.97 -28.35
C LEU A 135 3.26 -7.13 -28.24
N TRP A 136 2.34 -7.07 -27.29
CA TRP A 136 1.25 -8.03 -27.14
C TRP A 136 0.29 -8.00 -28.33
N LYS A 137 0.01 -6.81 -28.88
CA LYS A 137 -0.80 -6.67 -30.09
C LYS A 137 -0.10 -7.31 -31.30
N LYS A 138 1.19 -7.02 -31.47
CA LYS A 138 2.00 -7.58 -32.57
C LYS A 138 2.16 -9.10 -32.45
N ALA A 139 2.34 -9.62 -31.23
CA ALA A 139 2.37 -11.05 -30.98
C ALA A 139 1.04 -11.73 -31.36
N ARG A 140 -0.10 -11.12 -30.99
CA ARG A 140 -1.43 -11.63 -31.39
C ARG A 140 -1.63 -11.61 -32.90
N GLU A 141 -1.21 -10.54 -33.56
CA GLU A 141 -1.29 -10.42 -35.03
C GLU A 141 -0.46 -11.49 -35.75
N MET A 142 0.75 -11.79 -35.26
CA MET A 142 1.56 -12.89 -35.82
C MET A 142 0.91 -14.26 -35.61
N VAL A 143 0.21 -14.47 -34.49
CA VAL A 143 -0.51 -15.74 -34.24
C VAL A 143 -1.72 -15.86 -35.17
N GLU A 144 -2.50 -14.79 -35.36
CA GLU A 144 -3.64 -14.79 -36.28
C GLU A 144 -3.19 -14.92 -37.74
N ALA A 145 -2.10 -14.28 -38.16
CA ALA A 145 -1.53 -14.45 -39.49
C ALA A 145 -1.13 -15.91 -39.76
N LYS A 146 -0.49 -16.57 -38.78
CA LYS A 146 -0.18 -18.01 -38.91
C LYS A 146 -1.43 -18.89 -38.96
N LYS A 147 -2.47 -18.55 -38.22
CA LYS A 147 -3.73 -19.30 -38.22
C LYS A 147 -4.47 -19.18 -39.55
N LEU A 148 -4.39 -18.02 -40.21
CA LEU A 148 -4.96 -17.81 -41.54
C LEU A 148 -4.17 -18.56 -42.63
N GLU A 149 -2.84 -18.55 -42.57
CA GLU A 149 -1.98 -19.35 -43.45
C GLU A 149 -2.22 -20.86 -43.28
N GLU A 150 -2.40 -21.32 -42.04
CA GLU A 150 -2.76 -22.72 -41.76
C GLU A 150 -4.18 -23.05 -42.23
N GLY A 151 -5.13 -22.11 -42.10
CA GLY A 151 -6.49 -22.24 -42.62
C GLY A 151 -6.55 -22.31 -44.15
N GLU A 152 -5.84 -21.42 -44.85
CA GLU A 152 -5.77 -21.40 -46.31
C GLU A 152 -5.11 -22.68 -46.86
N LYS A 153 -4.09 -23.19 -46.16
CA LYS A 153 -3.46 -24.45 -46.52
C LYS A 153 -4.35 -25.68 -46.26
N LEU A 154 -5.25 -25.62 -45.28
CA LEU A 154 -6.26 -26.64 -45.04
C LEU A 154 -7.37 -26.60 -46.10
N ASP A 155 -7.83 -25.42 -46.49
CA ASP A 155 -8.83 -25.25 -47.56
C ASP A 155 -8.27 -25.69 -48.93
N LEU A 156 -7.03 -25.30 -49.28
CA LEU A 156 -6.34 -25.77 -50.48
C LEU A 156 -6.16 -27.30 -50.51
N ARG A 157 -5.94 -27.92 -49.35
CA ARG A 157 -5.79 -29.37 -49.24
C ARG A 157 -7.12 -30.10 -49.42
N ILE A 158 -8.22 -29.54 -48.91
CA ILE A 158 -9.56 -30.08 -49.09
C ILE A 158 -9.99 -29.96 -50.57
N ASP A 159 -9.70 -28.84 -51.23
CA ASP A 159 -10.03 -28.63 -52.65
C ASP A 159 -9.27 -29.56 -53.60
N VAL A 160 -8.01 -29.90 -53.29
CA VAL A 160 -7.23 -30.92 -54.03
C VAL A 160 -7.83 -32.31 -53.84
N GLU A 161 -8.23 -32.67 -52.62
CA GLU A 161 -8.76 -34.00 -52.31
C GLU A 161 -10.17 -34.23 -52.89
N ILE A 162 -10.98 -33.17 -53.05
CA ILE A 162 -12.28 -33.24 -53.76
C ILE A 162 -12.09 -33.40 -55.27
N ARG A 163 -11.02 -32.83 -55.85
CA ARG A 163 -10.75 -32.91 -57.29
C ARG A 163 -10.19 -34.26 -57.73
N ASP A 164 -9.55 -35.00 -56.81
CA ASP A 164 -9.06 -36.38 -57.04
C ASP A 164 -10.12 -37.47 -56.79
N THR A 165 -11.31 -37.11 -56.27
CA THR A 165 -12.39 -38.06 -55.91
C THR A 165 -13.63 -38.02 -56.82
N VAL A 166 -13.57 -37.31 -57.95
CA VAL A 166 -14.60 -37.26 -59.02
C VAL A 166 -13.98 -37.63 -60.35
#